data_AF-A0A1H5T0Q8-F1
#
_entry.id   AF-A0A1H5T0Q8-F1
#
_cell.length_a   1.000
_cell.length_b   1.000
_cell.length_c   1.000
_cell.angle_alpha   90.00
_cell.angle_beta   90.00
_cell.angle_gamma   90.00
#
_symmetry.space_group_name_H-M   'P 1'
#
loop_
_entity.id
_entity.type
_entity.pdbx_description
1 polymer ?
#
loop_
_entity_poly.entity_id
_entity_poly.type
_entity_poly.pdbx_seq_one_letter_code
_entity_poly.pdbx_strand_id
1 'polypeptide(L)'
;MSYLKLLQIYENDGMTPKRATSFRYDQMLGTILQEMKPTEVGSSMVLCRVDDFRSFQTTRVQAIDRDGAEFRVLTRNTIYHFEVVESRNASPASRRALCETSS
;
A
#
# COMPACT_ATOMS: atom_id res chain seq x y z
N MET A 1 -10.66 3.34 -8.18
CA MET A 1 -10.05 2.43 -7.17
C MET A 1 -8.93 3.20 -6.50
N SER A 2 -8.81 3.16 -5.18
CA SER A 2 -7.79 3.94 -4.47
C SER A 2 -6.49 3.16 -4.39
N TYR A 3 -5.39 3.82 -4.72
CA TYR A 3 -4.05 3.30 -4.54
C TYR A 3 -3.39 4.03 -3.38
N LEU A 4 -2.44 3.36 -2.74
CA LEU A 4 -1.70 3.89 -1.61
C LEU A 4 -0.22 3.89 -1.99
N LYS A 5 0.38 5.07 -1.98
CA LYS A 5 1.83 5.18 -2.11
C LYS A 5 2.42 5.15 -0.71
N LEU A 6 3.22 4.13 -0.41
CA LEU A 6 3.92 4.10 0.87
C LEU A 6 5.04 5.14 0.86
N LEU A 7 4.89 6.17 1.69
CA LEU A 7 5.85 7.25 1.79
C LEU A 7 6.99 6.86 2.72
N GLN A 8 6.68 6.35 3.91
CA GLN A 8 7.64 6.10 4.99
C GLN A 8 7.18 4.99 5.93
N ILE A 9 8.15 4.35 6.60
CA ILE A 9 7.95 3.35 7.63
C ILE A 9 8.78 3.76 8.84
N TYR A 10 8.14 3.83 9.99
CA TYR A 10 8.79 4.12 11.27
C TYR A 10 8.72 2.87 12.14
N GLU A 11 9.87 2.41 12.64
CA GLU A 11 9.88 1.41 13.72
C GLU A 11 9.60 2.09 15.06
N ASN A 12 8.75 1.47 15.87
CA ASN A 12 8.49 1.86 17.25
C ASN A 12 9.17 0.81 18.14
N ASP A 13 10.33 1.15 18.72
CA ASP A 13 11.41 0.20 19.04
C ASP A 13 11.47 -0.33 20.48
N GLY A 14 10.35 -0.38 21.20
CA GLY A 14 10.35 -0.78 22.61
C GLY A 14 10.60 -2.27 22.96
N MET A 15 11.72 -2.90 22.57
CA MET A 15 12.26 -4.23 23.05
C MET A 15 11.88 -5.54 22.30
N THR A 16 12.13 -5.64 20.99
CA THR A 16 11.89 -6.83 20.10
C THR A 16 11.95 -8.25 20.73
N PRO A 17 11.10 -9.19 20.26
CA PRO A 17 11.66 -10.26 19.42
C PRO A 17 10.86 -10.57 18.14
N LYS A 18 11.64 -10.80 17.06
CA LYS A 18 11.21 -11.13 15.69
C LYS A 18 10.49 -12.48 15.62
N ARG A 19 9.46 -12.57 14.76
CA ARG A 19 9.18 -13.80 14.00
C ARG A 19 8.95 -13.45 12.53
N ALA A 20 9.78 -14.09 11.69
CA ALA A 20 9.86 -13.87 10.27
C ALA A 20 8.59 -14.32 9.54
N THR A 21 8.18 -13.52 8.56
CA THR A 21 7.83 -14.02 7.24
C THR A 21 8.52 -13.09 6.22
N SER A 22 8.78 -13.60 5.01
CA SER A 22 9.70 -13.12 3.98
C SER A 22 9.52 -11.69 3.44
N PHE A 23 8.73 -10.85 4.11
CA PHE A 23 8.44 -9.50 3.67
C PHE A 23 9.23 -8.49 4.50
N ARG A 24 10.30 -7.95 3.91
CA ARG A 24 11.04 -6.84 4.49
C ARG A 24 10.23 -5.57 4.27
N TYR A 25 9.61 -5.07 5.33
CA TYR A 25 8.79 -3.86 5.29
C TYR A 25 9.57 -2.69 4.68
N ASP A 26 10.86 -2.56 5.00
CA ASP A 26 11.79 -1.57 4.41
C ASP A 26 11.77 -1.53 2.88
N GLN A 27 11.45 -2.65 2.21
CA GLN A 27 11.39 -2.74 0.75
C GLN A 27 10.11 -2.16 0.13
N MET A 28 9.12 -1.79 0.93
CA MET A 28 7.88 -1.19 0.40
C MET A 28 7.99 0.31 0.13
N LEU A 29 9.04 0.97 0.63
CA LEU A 29 9.17 2.42 0.52
C LEU A 29 9.08 2.86 -0.95
N GLY A 30 8.20 3.83 -1.24
CA GLY A 30 7.96 4.33 -2.59
C GLY A 30 7.15 3.40 -3.51
N THR A 31 6.70 2.24 -3.03
CA THR A 31 5.88 1.30 -3.80
C THR A 31 4.43 1.77 -3.85
N ILE A 32 3.79 1.63 -5.02
CA ILE A 32 2.34 1.79 -5.17
C ILE A 32 1.66 0.47 -4.79
N LEU A 33 0.78 0.57 -3.80
CA LEU A 33 0.00 -0.53 -3.26
C LEU A 33 -1.47 -0.32 -3.58
N GLN A 34 -2.19 -1.41 -3.77
CA GLN A 34 -3.63 -1.42 -3.88
C GLN A 34 -4.22 -1.89 -2.55
N GLU A 35 -5.11 -1.07 -2.00
CA GLU A 35 -5.89 -1.43 -0.82
C GLU A 35 -6.98 -2.42 -1.25
N MET A 36 -6.96 -3.62 -0.69
CA MET A 36 -7.94 -4.66 -1.03
C MET A 36 -9.23 -4.52 -0.23
N LYS A 37 -9.17 -3.84 0.92
CA LYS A 37 -10.31 -3.48 1.74
C LYS A 37 -9.96 -2.25 2.58
N PRO A 38 -10.94 -1.38 2.91
CA PRO A 38 -10.70 -0.23 3.76
C PRO A 38 -10.00 -0.60 5.06
N THR A 39 -8.97 0.16 5.38
CA THR A 39 -8.21 -0.02 6.62
C THR A 39 -8.97 0.59 7.79
N GLU A 40 -9.20 -0.21 8.83
CA GLU A 40 -9.96 0.19 10.04
C GLU A 40 -9.22 -0.23 11.32
N VAL A 41 -9.43 0.51 12.42
CA VAL A 41 -8.85 0.19 13.73
C VAL A 41 -9.35 -1.17 14.20
N GLY A 42 -8.43 -2.02 14.68
CA GLY A 42 -8.75 -3.37 15.15
C GLY A 42 -8.87 -4.43 14.04
N SER A 43 -9.02 -4.01 12.78
CA SER A 43 -9.05 -4.86 11.60
C SER A 43 -7.65 -5.17 11.07
N SER A 44 -7.54 -6.23 10.25
CA SER A 44 -6.28 -6.51 9.54
C SER A 44 -6.17 -5.65 8.29
N MET A 45 -5.09 -4.90 8.14
CA MET A 45 -4.72 -4.19 6.91
C MET A 45 -4.32 -5.20 5.83
N VAL A 46 -4.84 -5.03 4.61
CA VAL A 46 -4.59 -5.92 3.47
C VAL A 46 -4.16 -5.08 2.27
N LEU A 47 -2.88 -5.17 1.92
CA LEU A 47 -2.25 -4.43 0.82
C LEU A 47 -1.64 -5.40 -0.19
N CYS A 48 -1.64 -5.01 -1.46
CA CYS A 48 -0.89 -5.70 -2.50
C CYS A 48 -0.13 -4.74 -3.39
N ARG A 49 0.95 -5.22 -4.01
CA ARG A 49 1.59 -4.50 -5.11
C ARG A 49 0.68 -4.58 -6.33
N VAL A 50 0.62 -3.49 -7.08
CA VAL A 50 -0.20 -3.41 -8.31
C VAL A 50 0.19 -4.50 -9.32
N ASP A 51 1.46 -4.91 -9.34
CA ASP A 51 2.00 -5.85 -10.32
C ASP A 51 2.06 -7.32 -9.85
N ASP A 52 1.61 -7.64 -8.63
CA ASP A 52 1.74 -8.99 -8.05
C ASP A 52 0.43 -9.80 -8.07
N PHE A 53 0.51 -11.05 -8.55
CA PHE A 53 -0.56 -12.04 -8.57
C PHE A 53 -0.46 -13.07 -7.43
N ARG A 54 -0.08 -12.67 -6.21
CA ARG A 54 0.16 -13.64 -5.12
C ARG A 54 -0.31 -13.21 -3.72
N SER A 55 -0.46 -14.25 -2.91
CA SER A 55 -0.95 -14.31 -1.53
C SER A 55 -0.57 -13.12 -0.66
N PHE A 56 -1.60 -12.46 -0.11
CA PHE A 56 -1.51 -11.25 0.68
C PHE A 56 -1.06 -11.54 2.11
N GLN A 57 -0.17 -10.70 2.62
CA GLN A 57 0.13 -10.67 4.05
C GLN A 57 -0.74 -9.61 4.74
N THR A 58 -1.31 -9.97 5.88
CA THR A 58 -2.27 -9.14 6.60
C THR A 58 -1.76 -8.81 7.99
N THR A 59 -1.81 -7.54 8.39
CA THR A 59 -1.31 -7.09 9.71
C THR A 59 -2.41 -6.40 10.50
N ARG A 60 -2.51 -6.65 11.80
CA ARG A 60 -3.54 -6.02 12.65
C ARG A 60 -3.23 -4.56 12.97
N VAL A 61 -4.21 -3.69 12.74
CA VAL A 61 -4.13 -2.25 12.99
C VAL A 61 -4.53 -1.93 14.43
N GLN A 62 -3.77 -1.04 15.07
CA GLN A 62 -4.02 -0.55 16.42
C GLN A 62 -4.60 0.86 16.44
N ALA A 63 -4.19 1.71 15.51
CA ALA A 63 -4.72 3.06 15.35
C ALA A 63 -4.58 3.54 13.91
N ILE A 64 -5.42 4.49 13.52
CA ILE A 64 -5.39 5.16 12.22
C ILE A 64 -5.49 6.66 12.47
N ASP A 65 -4.61 7.40 11.84
CA ASP A 65 -4.63 8.86 11.78
C ASP A 65 -4.72 9.28 10.31
N ARG A 66 -5.59 10.22 9.96
CA ARG A 66 -5.83 10.64 8.57
C ARG A 66 -5.90 12.15 8.48
N ASP A 67 -5.06 12.71 7.62
CA ASP A 67 -4.98 14.14 7.33
C ASP A 67 -5.05 14.37 5.81
N GLY A 68 -6.24 14.72 5.33
CA GLY A 68 -6.52 14.88 3.91
C GLY A 68 -6.23 13.60 3.09
N ALA A 69 -5.26 13.71 2.19
CA ALA A 69 -4.81 12.62 1.32
C ALA A 69 -3.76 11.72 1.99
N GLU A 70 -3.18 12.12 3.11
CA GLU A 70 -2.23 11.30 3.85
C GLU A 70 -2.93 10.53 4.97
N PHE A 71 -2.45 9.32 5.25
CA PHE A 71 -2.89 8.59 6.43
C PHE A 71 -1.77 7.74 7.00
N ARG A 72 -1.81 7.58 8.32
CA ARG A 72 -0.85 6.81 9.10
C ARG A 72 -1.55 5.65 9.77
N VAL A 73 -0.96 4.47 9.63
CA VAL A 73 -1.46 3.23 10.23
C VAL A 73 -0.47 2.76 11.26
N LEU A 74 -0.87 2.78 12.53
CA LEU A 74 -0.10 2.16 13.60
C LEU A 74 -0.46 0.67 13.69
N THR A 75 0.57 -0.15 13.65
CA THR A 75 0.52 -1.57 13.97
C THR A 75 1.43 -1.83 15.19
N ARG A 76 1.59 -3.09 15.58
CA ARG A 76 2.25 -3.50 16.83
C ARG A 76 3.55 -2.74 17.17
N ASN A 77 4.41 -2.52 16.18
CA ASN A 77 5.73 -1.90 16.35
C ASN A 77 6.13 -1.04 15.14
N THR A 78 5.16 -0.68 14.31
CA THR A 78 5.44 0.00 13.04
C THR A 78 4.35 0.99 12.72
N ILE A 79 4.74 2.19 12.34
CA ILE A 79 3.85 3.19 11.76
C ILE A 79 4.12 3.22 10.26
N TYR A 80 3.08 2.96 9.47
CA TYR A 80 3.11 3.15 8.03
C TYR A 80 2.53 4.51 7.71
N HIS A 81 3.20 5.29 6.86
CA HIS A 81 2.71 6.56 6.36
C HIS A 81 2.49 6.47 4.87
N PHE A 82 1.25 6.69 4.46
CA PHE A 82 0.80 6.57 3.09
C PHE A 82 0.24 7.89 2.56
N GLU A 83 0.33 8.05 1.25
CA GLU A 83 -0.45 8.99 0.46
C GLU A 83 -1.51 8.21 -0.33
N VAL A 84 -2.76 8.67 -0.29
CA VAL A 84 -3.85 8.16 -1.12
C VAL A 84 -3.69 8.75 -2.52
N VAL A 85 -3.43 7.87 -3.48
CA VAL A 85 -3.36 8.20 -4.89
C VAL A 85 -4.66 7.73 -5.54
N GLU A 86 -5.47 8.68 -6.00
CA GLU A 86 -6.67 8.34 -6.78
C GLU A 86 -6.25 7.80 -8.15
N SER A 87 -6.93 6.75 -8.61
CA SER A 87 -6.85 6.34 -10.02
C SER A 87 -7.33 7.50 -10.90
N ARG A 88 -6.42 8.31 -11.44
CA ARG A 88 -6.74 9.08 -12.65
C ARG A 88 -7.05 8.04 -13.71
N ASN A 89 -8.33 7.91 -14.08
CA ASN A 89 -8.69 7.29 -15.34
C ASN A 89 -7.75 7.86 -16.40
N ALA A 90 -6.93 6.99 -16.98
CA ALA A 90 -6.17 7.32 -18.17
C ALA A 90 -7.14 7.97 -19.15
N SER A 91 -6.82 9.17 -19.60
CA SER A 91 -7.59 9.83 -20.64
C SER A 91 -7.70 8.88 -21.85
N PRO A 92 -8.80 8.91 -22.63
CA PRO A 92 -9.02 7.99 -23.75
C PRO A 92 -7.97 8.09 -24.87
N ALA A 93 -7.07 9.07 -24.80
CA ALA A 93 -6.07 9.38 -25.81
C ALA A 93 -4.91 8.37 -25.90
N SER A 94 -4.68 7.51 -24.89
CA SER A 94 -3.63 6.48 -24.96
C SER A 94 -4.06 5.15 -25.62
N ARG A 95 -5.29 5.03 -26.12
CA ARG A 95 -5.72 3.86 -26.92
C ARG A 95 -5.31 3.90 -28.39
N ARG A 96 -4.60 4.93 -28.85
CA ARG A 96 -4.22 5.10 -30.27
C ARG A 96 -2.80 4.68 -30.65
N ALA A 97 -2.12 3.93 -29.79
CA ALA A 97 -0.82 3.37 -30.11
C ALA A 97 -0.83 1.86 -29.86
N LEU A 98 -1.59 1.12 -30.66
CA LEU A 98 -1.30 -0.26 -31.08
C LEU A 98 -2.37 -0.68 -32.09
N CYS A 99 -1.90 -1.20 -33.23
CA CYS A 99 -2.63 -1.71 -34.39
C CYS A 99 -3.04 -0.65 -35.44
N GLU A 100 -2.10 -0.30 -36.31
CA GLU A 100 -2.23 -0.47 -37.77
C GLU A 100 -0.89 -0.17 -38.46
N THR A 101 0.04 -1.13 -38.35
CA THR A 101 0.94 -1.43 -39.47
C THR A 101 0.39 -2.70 -40.11
N SER A 102 -0.01 -2.62 -41.38
CA SER A 102 0.07 -3.65 -42.44
C SER A 102 -1.04 -3.46 -43.47
N SER A 103 -0.73 -2.79 -44.58
CA SER A 103 -0.89 -3.26 -45.98
C SER A 103 -0.53 -2.16 -46.95
#